data_AF-W0A6C0-F1
#
_entry.id   AF-W0A6C0-F1
#
_cell.length_a   1.000
_cell.length_b   1.000
_cell.length_c   1.000
_cell.angle_alpha   90.00
_cell.angle_beta   90.00
_cell.angle_gamma   90.00
#
_symmetry.space_group_name_H-M   'P 1'
#
loop_
_entity.id
_entity.type
_entity.pdbx_description
1 polymer ?
#
loop_
_entity_poly.entity_id
_entity_poly.type
_entity_poly.pdbx_seq_one_letter_code
_entity_poly.pdbx_strand_id
1 'polypeptide(L)' 'MRYKVKAETFAAFEAAKKVAVADAKVFVISDSRRTLSTGELSEVTKQRLRLLGAKVLPEQQYDGGSI' A
#
# COMPACT_ATOMS: atom_id res chain seq x y z
N MET A 1 10.10 1.27 9.10
CA MET A 1 9.39 2.48 8.54
C MET A 1 7.97 2.12 8.11
N ARG A 2 6.99 3.04 8.10
CA ARG A 2 5.62 2.75 7.60
C ARG A 2 5.42 3.20 6.16
N TYR A 3 4.59 2.47 5.43
CA TYR A 3 4.26 2.74 4.04
C TYR A 3 2.75 2.78 3.84
N LYS A 4 2.29 3.66 2.95
CA LYS A 4 0.92 3.69 2.48
C LYS A 4 0.89 3.17 1.05
N VAL A 5 0.01 2.21 0.81
CA VAL A 5 -0.25 1.58 -0.49
C VAL A 5 -1.61 2.05 -0.95
N LYS A 6 -1.70 2.64 -2.15
CA LYS A 6 -2.97 3.09 -2.76
C LYS A 6 -3.13 2.44 -4.13
N ALA A 7 -4.30 1.92 -4.44
CA ALA A 7 -4.61 1.40 -5.76
C ALA A 7 -5.78 2.16 -6.41
N GLU A 8 -5.78 2.23 -7.74
CA GLU A 8 -6.79 2.98 -8.50
C GLU A 8 -8.09 2.19 -8.65
N THR A 9 -7.99 0.87 -8.81
CA THR A 9 -9.15 -0.04 -8.96
C THR A 9 -9.31 -0.92 -7.73
N PHE A 10 -10.54 -1.37 -7.48
CA PHE A 10 -10.83 -2.28 -6.37
C PHE A 10 -10.15 -3.65 -6.57
N ALA A 11 -10.09 -4.15 -7.81
CA ALA A 11 -9.39 -5.40 -8.13
C ALA A 11 -7.89 -5.32 -7.84
N ALA A 12 -7.22 -4.22 -8.23
CA ALA A 12 -5.82 -3.98 -7.92
C ALA A 12 -5.59 -3.85 -6.41
N PHE A 13 -6.51 -3.18 -5.70
CA PHE A 13 -6.46 -3.05 -4.26
C PHE A 13 -6.53 -4.41 -3.55
N GLU A 14 -7.47 -5.28 -3.93
CA GLU A 14 -7.60 -6.61 -3.35
C GLU A 14 -6.36 -7.48 -3.59
N ALA A 15 -5.77 -7.41 -4.79
CA ALA A 15 -4.51 -8.08 -5.08
C ALA A 15 -3.35 -7.51 -4.23
N ALA A 16 -3.25 -6.19 -4.14
CA ALA A 16 -2.23 -5.51 -3.34
C ALA A 16 -2.35 -5.81 -1.84
N LYS A 17 -3.58 -5.89 -1.31
CA LYS A 17 -3.88 -6.25 0.07
C LYS A 17 -3.37 -7.64 0.41
N LYS A 18 -3.62 -8.64 -0.45
CA LYS A 18 -3.12 -10.01 -0.25
C LYS A 18 -1.59 -10.05 -0.19
N VAL A 19 -0.93 -9.34 -1.10
CA VAL A 19 0.54 -9.27 -1.15
C VAL A 19 1.11 -8.55 0.06
N ALA A 20 0.53 -7.42 0.46
CA ALA A 20 1.01 -6.63 1.59
C ALA A 20 0.83 -7.34 2.94
N VAL A 21 -0.30 -8.01 3.16
CA VAL A 21 -0.59 -8.78 4.39
C VAL A 21 0.37 -9.96 4.58
N ALA A 22 0.84 -10.56 3.48
CA ALA A 22 1.77 -11.68 3.54
C ALA A 22 3.21 -11.26 3.90
N ASP A 23 3.59 -10.01 3.62
CA ASP A 23 4.96 -9.50 3.82
C ASP A 23 5.11 -8.68 5.10
N ALA A 24 4.09 -7.89 5.46
CA ALA A 24 4.19 -6.89 6.52
C ALA A 24 2.92 -6.82 7.39
N LYS A 25 3.11 -6.34 8.63
CA LYS A 25 2.00 -5.98 9.51
C LYS A 25 1.20 -4.84 8.89
N VAL A 26 -0.11 -5.04 8.73
CA VAL A 26 -1.05 -4.00 8.29
C VAL A 26 -1.66 -3.30 9.50
N PHE A 27 -1.62 -1.97 9.52
CA PHE A 27 -2.17 -1.15 10.59
C PHE A 27 -3.56 -0.62 10.27
N VAL A 28 -3.77 -0.23 9.01
CA VAL A 28 -5.04 0.36 8.54
C VAL A 28 -5.37 -0.21 7.18
N ILE A 29 -6.65 -0.55 7.00
CA ILE A 29 -7.23 -0.94 5.71
C ILE A 29 -8.45 -0.05 5.50
N SER A 30 -8.52 0.59 4.33
CA SER A 30 -9.71 1.31 3.90
C SER A 30 -10.06 0.87 2.49
N ASP A 31 -11.02 -0.04 2.41
CA ASP A 31 -11.51 -0.58 1.13
C ASP A 31 -12.18 0.52 0.29
N SER A 32 -12.90 1.45 0.93
CA SER A 32 -13.55 2.59 0.26
C SER A 32 -12.56 3.56 -0.37
N ARG A 33 -11.43 3.81 0.28
CA ARG A 33 -10.34 4.66 -0.25
C ARG A 33 -9.31 3.87 -1.06
N ARG A 34 -9.43 2.54 -1.11
CA ARG A 34 -8.46 1.62 -1.74
C ARG A 34 -7.04 1.86 -1.23
N THR A 35 -6.91 2.01 0.09
CA THR A 35 -5.64 2.32 0.76
C THR A 35 -5.31 1.36 1.90
N LEU A 36 -4.03 1.05 2.06
CA LEU A 36 -3.46 0.25 3.14
C LEU A 36 -2.35 1.07 3.81
N SER A 37 -2.27 1.04 5.14
CA SER A 37 -1.07 1.47 5.89
C SER A 37 -0.39 0.24 6.45
N THR A 38 0.89 0.04 6.09
CA THR A 38 1.68 -1.14 6.40
C THR A 38 2.94 -0.76 7.17
N GLY A 39 3.51 -1.75 7.84
CA GLY A 39 4.88 -1.69 8.33
C GLY A 39 5.89 -1.70 7.18
N GLU A 40 7.10 -2.10 7.52
CA GLU A 40 8.18 -2.17 6.55
C GLU A 40 7.90 -3.23 5.50
N LEU A 41 7.94 -2.83 4.22
CA LEU A 41 7.78 -3.73 3.08
C LEU A 41 9.15 -4.06 2.50
N SER A 42 9.35 -5.31 2.11
CA SER A 42 10.54 -5.71 1.35
C SER A 42 10.57 -5.05 -0.03
N GLU A 43 11.76 -4.85 -0.60
CA GLU A 43 11.89 -4.26 -1.95
C GLU A 43 11.19 -5.11 -3.02
N VAL A 44 11.23 -6.44 -2.88
CA VAL A 44 10.52 -7.38 -3.75
C VAL A 44 9.00 -7.14 -3.68
N THR A 45 8.47 -6.96 -2.47
CA THR A 45 7.05 -6.69 -2.28
C THR A 45 6.66 -5.32 -2.83
N LYS A 46 7.47 -4.28 -2.63
CA LYS A 46 7.24 -2.95 -3.23
C LYS A 46 7.15 -3.02 -4.76
N GLN A 47 8.04 -3.77 -5.41
CA GLN A 47 8.01 -3.97 -6.86
C GLN A 47 6.75 -4.71 -7.30
N ARG A 48 6.38 -5.81 -6.62
CA ARG A 48 5.14 -6.55 -6.91
C ARG A 48 3.90 -5.68 -6.77
N LEU A 49 3.82 -4.87 -5.72
CA LEU A 49 2.70 -3.93 -5.52
C LEU A 49 2.61 -2.90 -6.65
N ARG A 50 3.75 -2.37 -7.13
CA ARG A 50 3.78 -1.45 -8.28
C ARG A 50 3.34 -2.12 -9.58
N LEU A 51 3.73 -3.38 -9.81
CA LEU A 51 3.28 -4.16 -10.97
C LEU A 51 1.77 -4.43 -10.95
N LEU A 52 1.17 -4.51 -9.76
CA LEU A 52 -0.29 -4.58 -9.58
C LEU A 52 -0.99 -3.22 -9.74
N GLY A 53 -0.26 -2.17 -10.09
CA GLY A 53 -0.81 -0.82 -10.25
C GLY A 53 -1.00 -0.06 -8.93
N ALA A 54 -0.41 -0.53 -7.83
CA ALA A 54 -0.49 0.15 -6.55
C ALA A 54 0.68 1.14 -6.37
N LYS A 55 0.34 2.36 -5.92
CA LYS A 55 1.31 3.37 -5.50
C LYS A 55 1.75 3.11 -4.06
N VAL A 56 3.02 2.77 -3.89
CA VAL A 56 3.65 2.55 -2.58
C VAL A 56 4.55 3.74 -2.25
N LEU A 57 4.24 4.49 -1.19
CA LEU A 57 5.12 5.54 -0.67
C LEU A 57 5.24 5.42 0.85
N PRO A 58 6.35 5.89 1.44
CA PRO A 58 6.43 6.16 2.87
C PRO A 58 5.23 6.95 3.38
N GLU A 59 4.71 6.59 4.56
CA GLU A 59 3.51 7.24 5.12
C GLU A 59 3.70 8.76 5.30
N GLN A 60 4.90 9.19 5.71
CA GLN A 60 5.29 10.60 5.80
C GLN A 60 5.14 11.38 4.48
N GLN A 61 5.37 10.73 3.33
CA GLN A 61 5.24 11.36 2.02
C GLN A 61 3.78 11.49 1.56
N TYR A 62 2.87 10.71 2.15
CA TYR A 62 1.43 10.87 1.89
C TYR A 62 0.80 11.93 2.79
N ASP A 63 1.26 12.06 4.03
CA ASP A 63 0.68 13.02 4.98
C ASP A 63 1.24 14.44 4.78
N GLY A 64 2.39 14.58 4.12
CA GLY A 64 2.93 15.88 3.68
C GLY A 64 2.31 16.45 2.39
N GLY A 65 1.36 15.74 1.78
CA GLY A 65 0.66 16.14 0.55
C GLY A 65 -0.69 16.77 0.83
N SER A 66 -0.73 17.85 1.61
CA SER A 66 -1.87 18.76 1.64
C SER A 66 -1.65 19.82 0.56
N ILE A 67 -2.37 19.69 -0.56
CA ILE A 67 -2.71 20.82 -1.43
C ILE A 67 -4.23 20.89 -1.47
#